data_AF-A0A963QBA9-F1
#
_entry.id   AF-A0A963QBA9-F1
#
_cell.length_a   1.000
_cell.length_b   1.000
_cell.length_c   1.000
_cell.angle_alpha   90.00
_cell.angle_beta   90.00
_cell.angle_gamma   90.00
#
_symmetry.space_group_name_H-M   'P 1'
#
loop_
_entity.id
_entity.type
_entity.pdbx_description
1 polymer ?
#
loop_
_entity_poly.entity_id
_entity_poly.type
_entity_poly.pdbx_seq_one_letter_code
_entity_poly.pdbx_strand_id
1 'polypeptide(L)'
;DLMPTFLELFGLPAPAEVQGRSLLPLLADEQARIRDAALYGQHGCAINLTDGRYTYFLYPPNVKGGNLHNYTLMPAHIKSLFSVGELLDATLAEPFSFTRGLRVLKVPCTEKSPVFNRQGSGVQIDCKTRLYDLANDPGQLHPIDDAQVEARMLRQMIELMVATDVPPEVFARFALDPALRDDAALVQGVRGTREVLPG
;
A
#
# COMPACT_ATOMS: atom_id res chain seq x y z
N ASP A 1 4.49 -6.00 14.04
CA ASP A 1 3.95 -6.65 15.25
C ASP A 1 4.94 -7.48 16.02
N LEU A 2 5.65 -8.42 15.39
CA LEU A 2 6.65 -9.24 16.09
C LEU A 2 7.71 -8.40 16.81
N MET A 3 8.33 -7.44 16.13
CA MET A 3 9.35 -6.58 16.73
C MET A 3 8.86 -5.83 17.99
N PRO A 4 7.75 -5.05 17.96
CA PRO A 4 7.27 -4.39 19.18
C PRO A 4 6.81 -5.37 20.27
N THR A 5 6.35 -6.57 19.90
CA THR A 5 6.04 -7.64 20.88
C THR A 5 7.29 -8.09 21.62
N PHE A 6 8.39 -8.33 20.90
CA PHE A 6 9.66 -8.70 21.53
C PHE A 6 10.21 -7.58 22.41
N LEU A 7 10.14 -6.33 21.96
CA LEU A 7 10.57 -5.19 22.78
C LEU A 7 9.79 -5.13 24.10
N GLU A 8 8.46 -5.28 24.06
CA GLU A 8 7.63 -5.31 25.27
C GLU A 8 7.98 -6.48 26.20
N LEU A 9 8.19 -7.68 25.65
CA LEU A 9 8.61 -8.86 26.44
C LEU A 9 9.93 -8.63 27.20
N PHE A 10 10.83 -7.83 26.65
CA PHE A 10 12.11 -7.47 27.28
C PHE A 10 12.05 -6.15 28.05
N GLY A 11 10.86 -5.53 28.21
CA GLY A 11 10.69 -4.26 28.92
C GLY A 11 11.35 -3.06 28.22
N LEU A 12 11.51 -3.12 26.90
CA LEU A 12 12.12 -2.07 26.08
C LEU A 12 11.04 -1.25 25.34
N PRO A 13 11.23 0.08 25.18
CA PRO A 13 10.30 0.90 24.42
C PRO A 13 10.44 0.65 22.91
N ALA A 14 9.32 0.63 22.20
CA ALA A 14 9.32 0.66 20.73
C ALA A 14 9.71 2.07 20.22
N PRO A 15 10.54 2.17 19.16
CA PRO A 15 10.78 3.44 18.49
C PRO A 15 9.47 4.09 18.01
N ALA A 16 9.41 5.42 18.02
CA ALA A 16 8.19 6.17 17.68
C ALA A 16 7.75 5.96 16.21
N GLU A 17 8.68 5.60 15.33
CA GLU A 17 8.41 5.33 13.92
C GLU A 17 7.73 3.96 13.69
N VAL A 18 7.68 3.11 14.71
CA VAL A 18 7.08 1.77 14.61
C VAL A 18 5.57 1.87 14.58
N GLN A 19 4.98 1.43 13.47
CA GLN A 19 3.52 1.35 13.33
C GLN A 19 2.95 -0.03 13.74
N GLY A 20 3.81 -1.04 13.85
CA GLY A 20 3.41 -2.33 14.40
C GLY A 20 2.99 -2.20 15.85
N ARG A 21 2.08 -3.07 16.30
CA ARG A 21 1.64 -3.12 17.69
C ARG A 21 1.97 -4.48 18.30
N SER A 22 2.19 -4.50 19.60
CA SER A 22 2.48 -5.74 20.32
C SER A 22 1.29 -6.70 20.24
N LEU A 23 1.59 -7.99 20.15
CA LEU A 23 0.60 -9.07 20.15
C LEU A 23 0.27 -9.57 21.55
N LEU A 24 1.01 -9.18 22.60
CA LEU A 24 0.78 -9.66 23.96
C LEU A 24 -0.66 -9.45 24.46
N PRO A 25 -1.34 -8.31 24.18
CA PRO A 25 -2.74 -8.14 24.57
C PRO A 25 -3.66 -9.21 23.98
N LEU A 26 -3.38 -9.69 22.77
CA LEU A 26 -4.18 -10.72 22.10
C LEU A 26 -4.00 -12.12 22.70
N LEU A 27 -2.89 -12.36 23.39
CA LEU A 27 -2.64 -13.61 24.11
C LEU A 27 -3.34 -13.63 25.48
N ALA A 28 -3.62 -12.45 26.04
CA ALA A 28 -4.23 -12.30 27.35
C ALA A 28 -5.77 -12.24 27.30
N ASP A 29 -6.33 -11.71 26.21
CA ASP A 29 -7.77 -11.52 26.03
C ASP A 29 -8.19 -11.77 24.58
N GLU A 30 -9.13 -12.69 24.36
CA GLU A 30 -9.69 -13.03 23.04
C GLU A 30 -10.45 -11.86 22.40
N GLN A 31 -10.97 -10.94 23.21
CA GLN A 31 -11.66 -9.73 22.75
C GLN A 31 -10.70 -8.57 22.46
N ALA A 32 -9.43 -8.68 22.85
CA ALA A 32 -8.46 -7.64 22.56
C ALA A 32 -8.34 -7.43 21.05
N ARG A 33 -8.22 -6.16 20.67
CA ARG A 33 -7.97 -5.73 19.29
C ARG A 33 -6.80 -4.76 19.31
N ILE A 34 -5.84 -5.00 18.43
CA ILE A 34 -4.69 -4.13 18.28
C ILE A 34 -4.82 -3.20 17.08
N ARG A 35 -5.77 -3.43 16.17
CA ARG A 35 -6.07 -2.54 15.03
C ARG A 35 -7.43 -2.88 14.45
N ASP A 36 -8.01 -1.93 13.73
CA ASP A 36 -9.27 -2.11 13.02
C ASP A 36 -9.05 -2.57 11.57
N ALA A 37 -7.93 -2.19 10.96
CA ALA A 37 -7.56 -2.62 9.61
C ALA A 37 -6.04 -2.69 9.41
N ALA A 38 -5.60 -3.43 8.40
CA ALA A 38 -4.20 -3.62 8.06
C ALA A 38 -3.95 -3.44 6.56
N LEU A 39 -2.93 -2.64 6.22
CA LEU A 39 -2.41 -2.55 4.87
C LEU A 39 -1.40 -3.66 4.59
N TYR A 40 -1.43 -4.20 3.38
CA TYR A 40 -0.43 -5.12 2.86
C TYR A 40 -0.34 -5.01 1.34
N GLY A 41 0.70 -5.58 0.75
CA GLY A 41 0.86 -5.55 -0.69
C GLY A 41 2.30 -5.76 -1.13
N GLN A 42 2.54 -5.49 -2.40
CA GLN A 42 3.86 -5.59 -3.02
C GLN A 42 4.15 -4.27 -3.74
N HIS A 43 5.40 -3.81 -3.64
CA HIS A 43 5.86 -2.60 -4.33
C HIS A 43 5.51 -2.65 -5.83
N GLY A 44 4.81 -1.62 -6.31
CA GLY A 44 4.40 -1.49 -7.71
C GLY A 44 3.11 -2.21 -8.10
N CYS A 45 2.57 -3.08 -7.24
CA CYS A 45 1.33 -3.84 -7.45
C CYS A 45 0.13 -3.16 -6.76
N ALA A 46 -0.91 -3.93 -6.46
CA ALA A 46 -2.06 -3.45 -5.68
C ALA A 46 -1.68 -3.03 -4.25
N ILE A 47 -2.40 -2.04 -3.75
CA ILE A 47 -2.48 -1.74 -2.32
C ILE A 47 -3.67 -2.53 -1.78
N ASN A 48 -3.42 -3.35 -0.77
CA ASN A 48 -4.45 -4.19 -0.19
C ASN A 48 -4.76 -3.75 1.23
N LEU A 49 -6.02 -3.90 1.62
CA LEU A 49 -6.50 -3.62 2.97
C LEU A 49 -7.38 -4.78 3.44
N THR A 50 -7.25 -5.17 4.71
CA THR A 50 -8.25 -6.00 5.36
C THR A 50 -8.67 -5.41 6.71
N ASP A 51 -9.97 -5.46 7.02
CA ASP A 51 -10.53 -5.15 8.34
C ASP A 51 -10.82 -6.44 9.15
N GLY A 52 -10.37 -7.60 8.67
CA GLY A 52 -10.62 -8.92 9.24
C GLY A 52 -11.91 -9.59 8.74
N ARG A 53 -12.90 -8.84 8.26
CA ARG A 53 -14.10 -9.39 7.61
C ARG A 53 -14.00 -9.32 6.10
N TYR A 54 -13.58 -8.19 5.57
CA TYR A 54 -13.39 -7.97 4.15
C TYR A 54 -11.91 -7.85 3.82
N THR A 55 -11.57 -8.21 2.60
CA THR A 55 -10.29 -7.83 2.01
C THR A 55 -10.49 -7.15 0.67
N TYR A 56 -9.78 -6.04 0.48
CA TYR A 56 -9.90 -5.16 -0.67
C TYR A 56 -8.53 -5.02 -1.34
N PHE A 57 -8.47 -5.39 -2.61
CA PHE A 57 -7.30 -5.29 -3.47
C PHE A 57 -7.54 -4.12 -4.43
N LEU A 58 -6.90 -2.98 -4.19
CA LEU A 58 -7.00 -1.81 -5.06
C LEU A 58 -5.83 -1.81 -6.04
N TYR A 59 -6.13 -1.88 -7.34
CA TYR A 59 -5.14 -1.66 -8.39
C TYR A 59 -5.19 -0.22 -8.91
N PRO A 60 -4.06 0.35 -9.36
CA PRO A 60 -4.07 1.66 -9.99
C PRO A 60 -4.84 1.61 -11.31
N PRO A 61 -5.52 2.70 -11.73
CA PRO A 61 -6.25 2.74 -13.01
C PRO A 61 -5.37 2.42 -14.22
N ASN A 62 -4.09 2.82 -14.16
CA ASN A 62 -3.09 2.43 -15.14
C ASN A 62 -1.88 1.79 -14.44
N VAL A 63 -1.82 0.45 -14.50
CA VAL A 63 -0.74 -0.34 -13.90
C VAL A 63 0.64 -0.02 -14.49
N LYS A 64 0.70 0.33 -15.78
CA LYS A 64 1.92 0.75 -16.47
C LYS A 64 2.16 2.26 -16.39
N GLY A 65 1.29 3.00 -15.69
CA GLY A 65 1.45 4.42 -15.46
C GLY A 65 2.74 4.73 -14.69
N GLY A 66 3.12 6.01 -14.68
CA GLY A 66 4.28 6.50 -13.94
C GLY A 66 4.07 6.55 -12.42
N ASN A 67 4.78 7.46 -11.76
CA ASN A 67 4.66 7.74 -10.31
C ASN A 67 5.02 6.56 -9.38
N LEU A 68 5.83 5.62 -9.87
CA LEU A 68 6.40 4.54 -9.08
C LEU A 68 7.90 4.80 -8.89
N HIS A 69 8.38 4.78 -7.65
CA HIS A 69 9.77 5.09 -7.32
C HIS A 69 10.29 4.19 -6.20
N ASN A 70 11.59 3.87 -6.24
CA ASN A 70 12.32 3.34 -5.10
C ASN A 70 12.82 4.50 -4.23
N TYR A 71 12.81 4.31 -2.91
CA TYR A 71 13.34 5.26 -1.93
C TYR A 71 14.42 4.56 -1.10
N THR A 72 15.66 5.02 -1.17
CA THR A 72 16.77 4.33 -0.49
C THR A 72 17.98 5.23 -0.21
N LEU A 73 18.77 4.89 0.81
CA LEU A 73 20.13 5.41 1.01
C LEU A 73 21.21 4.49 0.40
N MET A 74 20.84 3.25 0.07
CA MET A 74 21.72 2.26 -0.57
C MET A 74 21.21 1.98 -1.99
N PRO A 75 21.89 2.45 -3.06
CA PRO A 75 21.42 2.36 -4.44
C PRO A 75 21.56 0.95 -5.03
N ALA A 76 20.81 0.00 -4.46
CA ALA A 76 20.80 -1.40 -4.86
C ALA A 76 19.37 -1.98 -4.89
N HIS A 77 19.13 -2.84 -5.87
CA HIS A 77 18.11 -3.87 -5.85
C HIS A 77 18.53 -5.02 -4.92
N ILE A 78 17.62 -5.97 -4.65
CA ILE A 78 17.90 -7.15 -3.79
C ILE A 78 19.13 -7.94 -4.25
N LYS A 79 19.36 -8.06 -5.56
CA LYS A 79 20.41 -8.92 -6.15
C LYS A 79 21.46 -8.18 -6.97
N SER A 80 21.38 -6.86 -7.08
CA SER A 80 22.27 -6.06 -7.94
C SER A 80 22.25 -4.59 -7.54
N LEU A 81 23.25 -3.83 -7.96
CA LEU A 81 23.18 -2.37 -7.90
C LEU A 81 22.13 -1.82 -8.90
N PHE A 82 21.70 -0.58 -8.70
CA PHE A 82 20.98 0.14 -9.75
C PHE A 82 21.89 0.33 -10.97
N SER A 83 21.28 0.27 -12.15
CA SER A 83 21.97 0.62 -13.40
C SER A 83 22.18 2.15 -13.50
N VAL A 84 23.16 2.56 -14.31
CA VAL A 84 23.36 3.98 -14.62
C VAL A 84 22.08 4.61 -15.21
N GLY A 85 21.36 3.87 -16.05
CA GLY A 85 20.11 4.34 -16.67
C GLY A 85 19.00 4.65 -15.67
N GLU A 86 18.91 3.92 -14.56
CA GLU A 86 17.98 4.22 -13.46
C GLU A 86 18.42 5.45 -12.66
N LEU A 87 19.72 5.58 -12.41
CA LEU A 87 20.27 6.64 -11.56
C LEU A 87 20.31 8.02 -12.23
N LEU A 88 20.34 8.09 -13.57
CA LEU A 88 20.32 9.36 -14.30
C LEU A 88 19.07 10.20 -14.02
N ASP A 89 17.94 9.55 -13.76
CA ASP A 89 16.66 10.21 -13.46
C ASP A 89 16.40 10.30 -11.95
N ALA A 90 17.38 9.93 -11.12
CA ALA A 90 17.21 9.93 -9.67
C ALA A 90 17.24 11.35 -9.08
N THR A 91 16.44 11.55 -8.05
CA THR A 91 16.33 12.82 -7.30
C THR A 91 16.43 12.52 -5.80
N LEU A 92 16.40 13.56 -4.96
CA LEU A 92 16.27 13.37 -3.50
C LEU A 92 14.83 13.64 -3.09
N ALA A 93 14.21 12.68 -2.40
CA ALA A 93 12.94 12.90 -1.73
C ALA A 93 13.14 13.78 -0.49
N GLU A 94 12.08 14.47 -0.08
CA GLU A 94 12.00 15.02 1.27
C GLU A 94 11.97 13.89 2.31
N PRO A 95 12.36 14.15 3.57
CA PRO A 95 12.35 13.13 4.61
C PRO A 95 10.93 12.61 4.86
N PHE A 96 10.82 11.29 5.08
CA PHE A 96 9.61 10.69 5.60
C PHE A 96 9.63 10.73 7.13
N SER A 97 8.45 10.58 7.74
CA SER A 97 8.23 10.47 9.19
C SER A 97 9.15 9.43 9.85
N PHE A 98 9.49 8.36 9.13
CA PHE A 98 10.35 7.29 9.62
C PHE A 98 11.84 7.42 9.25
N THR A 99 12.24 8.42 8.45
CA THR A 99 13.66 8.60 8.06
C THR A 99 14.42 9.57 8.95
N ARG A 100 13.82 10.04 10.06
CA ARG A 100 14.47 10.91 11.06
C ARG A 100 15.13 12.15 10.46
N GLY A 101 14.45 12.79 9.51
CA GLY A 101 14.94 13.99 8.83
C GLY A 101 15.98 13.74 7.74
N LEU A 102 16.37 12.49 7.50
CA LEU A 102 17.26 12.14 6.39
C LEU A 102 16.49 12.10 5.08
N ARG A 103 17.05 12.76 4.07
CA ARG A 103 16.61 12.63 2.68
C ARG A 103 17.12 11.33 2.08
N VAL A 104 16.34 10.74 1.19
CA VAL A 104 16.66 9.47 0.52
C VAL A 104 16.68 9.66 -0.99
N LEU A 105 17.43 8.81 -1.68
CA LEU A 105 17.43 8.77 -3.13
C LEU A 105 16.07 8.25 -3.61
N LYS A 106 15.41 9.03 -4.48
CA LYS A 106 14.18 8.70 -5.18
C LYS A 106 14.54 8.31 -6.61
N VAL A 107 14.43 7.03 -6.92
CA VAL A 107 14.80 6.45 -8.23
C VAL A 107 13.53 6.02 -8.97
N PRO A 108 13.20 6.61 -10.14
CA PRO A 108 12.03 6.22 -10.91
C PRO A 108 12.07 4.75 -11.36
N CYS A 109 10.99 4.02 -11.09
CA CYS A 109 10.78 2.67 -11.58
C CYS A 109 10.17 2.72 -12.98
N THR A 110 11.03 2.80 -14.00
CA THR A 110 10.63 2.87 -15.42
C THR A 110 11.02 1.59 -16.18
N GLU A 111 10.72 1.53 -17.47
CA GLU A 111 11.15 0.44 -18.36
C GLU A 111 12.68 0.28 -18.43
N LYS A 112 13.44 1.33 -18.07
CA LYS A 112 14.90 1.26 -17.95
C LYS A 112 15.35 0.35 -16.80
N SER A 113 14.47 0.08 -15.84
CA SER A 113 14.77 -0.73 -14.67
C SER A 113 14.85 -2.23 -15.02
N PRO A 114 15.93 -2.94 -14.65
CA PRO A 114 16.06 -4.38 -14.89
C PRO A 114 14.94 -5.23 -14.26
N VAL A 115 14.25 -4.71 -13.24
CA VAL A 115 13.16 -5.41 -12.56
C VAL A 115 11.78 -5.15 -13.18
N PHE A 116 11.65 -4.18 -14.08
CA PHE A 116 10.37 -3.75 -14.67
C PHE A 116 9.61 -4.92 -15.32
N ASN A 117 10.31 -5.69 -16.17
CA ASN A 117 9.76 -6.85 -16.87
C ASN A 117 9.94 -8.18 -16.10
N ARG A 118 10.25 -8.15 -14.81
CA ARG A 118 10.39 -9.37 -13.98
C ARG A 118 9.42 -9.39 -12.82
N GLN A 119 9.34 -8.27 -12.10
CA GLN A 119 8.59 -8.14 -10.84
C GLN A 119 7.85 -6.80 -10.74
N GLY A 120 8.06 -5.89 -11.70
CA GLY A 120 7.42 -4.59 -11.76
C GLY A 120 6.16 -4.57 -12.63
N SER A 121 5.76 -3.37 -13.05
CA SER A 121 4.53 -3.13 -13.82
C SER A 121 4.50 -3.83 -15.19
N GLY A 122 5.65 -4.21 -15.76
CA GLY A 122 5.72 -4.87 -17.05
C GLY A 122 5.13 -6.29 -17.08
N VAL A 123 5.04 -6.96 -15.92
CA VAL A 123 4.56 -8.34 -15.78
C VAL A 123 3.19 -8.47 -15.10
N GLN A 124 2.57 -7.33 -14.78
CA GLN A 124 1.26 -7.32 -14.16
C GLN A 124 0.17 -7.48 -15.22
N ILE A 125 -0.33 -8.71 -15.35
CA ILE A 125 -1.35 -9.13 -16.32
C ILE A 125 -2.63 -9.48 -15.54
N ASP A 126 -3.78 -9.01 -16.04
CA ASP A 126 -5.12 -9.22 -15.44
C ASP A 126 -5.29 -8.70 -14.00
N CYS A 127 -4.58 -7.61 -13.70
CA CYS A 127 -4.63 -6.92 -12.42
C CYS A 127 -5.89 -6.06 -12.30
N LYS A 128 -6.91 -6.58 -11.62
CA LYS A 128 -8.21 -5.93 -11.42
C LYS A 128 -8.47 -5.69 -9.94
N THR A 129 -9.08 -4.54 -9.63
CA THR A 129 -9.58 -4.26 -8.28
C THR A 129 -10.61 -5.31 -7.87
N ARG A 130 -10.49 -5.83 -6.64
CA ARG A 130 -11.37 -6.90 -6.10
C ARG A 130 -11.69 -6.65 -4.63
N LEU A 131 -12.91 -6.98 -4.23
CA LEU A 131 -13.38 -6.97 -2.85
C LEU A 131 -13.94 -8.35 -2.52
N TYR A 132 -13.60 -8.89 -1.35
CA TYR A 132 -14.07 -10.20 -0.89
C TYR A 132 -14.60 -10.11 0.54
N ASP A 133 -15.65 -10.86 0.85
CA ASP A 133 -16.14 -11.10 2.21
C ASP A 133 -15.55 -12.42 2.74
N LEU A 134 -14.55 -12.34 3.60
CA LEU A 134 -13.83 -13.50 4.14
C LEU A 134 -14.70 -14.37 5.05
N ALA A 135 -15.80 -13.84 5.60
CA ALA A 135 -16.71 -14.63 6.42
C ALA A 135 -17.48 -15.66 5.58
N ASN A 136 -17.86 -15.27 4.35
CA ASN A 136 -18.64 -16.10 3.42
C ASN A 136 -17.78 -16.76 2.34
N ASP A 137 -16.61 -16.18 2.04
CA ASP A 137 -15.65 -16.65 1.03
C ASP A 137 -14.20 -16.57 1.55
N PRO A 138 -13.81 -17.43 2.51
CA PRO A 138 -12.44 -17.45 3.05
C PRO A 138 -11.37 -17.72 1.97
N GLY A 139 -11.76 -18.39 0.88
CA GLY A 139 -10.89 -18.74 -0.24
C GLY A 139 -10.69 -17.63 -1.27
N GLN A 140 -11.40 -16.50 -1.15
CA GLN A 140 -11.31 -15.36 -2.08
C GLN A 140 -11.60 -15.76 -3.54
N LEU A 141 -12.58 -16.65 -3.73
CA LEU A 141 -12.94 -17.18 -5.04
C LEU A 141 -14.04 -16.35 -5.72
N HIS A 142 -14.87 -15.65 -4.94
CA HIS A 142 -16.08 -14.99 -5.41
C HIS A 142 -16.06 -13.51 -4.99
N PRO A 143 -15.50 -12.61 -5.84
CA PRO A 143 -15.47 -11.19 -5.51
C PRO A 143 -16.89 -10.62 -5.45
N ILE A 144 -17.11 -9.71 -4.52
CA ILE A 144 -18.38 -9.01 -4.33
C ILE A 144 -18.36 -7.62 -4.95
N ASP A 145 -19.55 -7.10 -5.23
CA ASP A 145 -19.78 -5.75 -5.73
C ASP A 145 -20.71 -5.01 -4.75
N ASP A 146 -20.11 -4.39 -3.73
CA ASP A 146 -20.82 -3.65 -2.69
C ASP A 146 -20.18 -2.25 -2.52
N ALA A 147 -20.87 -1.24 -3.03
CA ALA A 147 -20.39 0.14 -3.02
C ALA A 147 -20.22 0.73 -1.62
N GLN A 148 -21.03 0.30 -0.64
CA GLN A 148 -20.93 0.80 0.73
C GLN A 148 -19.69 0.22 1.43
N VAL A 149 -19.45 -1.07 1.24
CA VAL A 149 -18.25 -1.73 1.76
C VAL A 149 -17.00 -1.19 1.05
N GLU A 150 -17.01 -1.06 -0.27
CA GLU A 150 -15.90 -0.50 -1.05
C GLU A 150 -15.53 0.91 -0.57
N ALA A 151 -16.51 1.80 -0.40
CA ALA A 151 -16.29 3.15 0.12
C ALA A 151 -15.68 3.16 1.53
N ARG A 152 -16.16 2.30 2.43
CA ARG A 152 -15.63 2.16 3.79
C ARG A 152 -14.18 1.66 3.78
N MET A 153 -13.89 0.62 2.99
CA MET A 153 -12.54 0.06 2.84
C MET A 153 -11.59 1.09 2.23
N LEU A 154 -12.04 1.85 1.23
CA LEU A 154 -11.23 2.90 0.62
C LEU A 154 -10.87 4.01 1.61
N ARG A 155 -11.81 4.42 2.46
CA ARG A 155 -11.54 5.41 3.51
C ARG A 155 -10.47 4.92 4.48
N GLN A 156 -10.64 3.71 5.03
CA GLN A 156 -9.66 3.10 5.93
C GLN A 156 -8.28 2.94 5.26
N MET A 157 -8.25 2.62 3.96
CA MET A 157 -7.02 2.53 3.20
C MET A 157 -6.32 3.89 3.12
N ILE A 158 -7.04 4.96 2.79
CA ILE A 158 -6.48 6.32 2.72
C ILE A 158 -5.99 6.78 4.09
N GLU A 159 -6.75 6.55 5.16
CA GLU A 159 -6.37 6.84 6.54
C GLU A 159 -5.02 6.18 6.90
N LEU A 160 -4.88 4.88 6.62
CA LEU A 160 -3.63 4.16 6.89
C LEU A 160 -2.49 4.58 5.97
N MET A 161 -2.76 4.87 4.69
CA MET A 161 -1.74 5.38 3.77
C MET A 161 -1.18 6.71 4.25
N VAL A 162 -2.04 7.61 4.74
CA VAL A 162 -1.63 8.88 5.36
C VAL A 162 -0.81 8.61 6.62
N ALA A 163 -1.28 7.73 7.50
CA ALA A 163 -0.59 7.43 8.75
C ALA A 163 0.81 6.84 8.53
N THR A 164 1.00 6.08 7.44
CA THR A 164 2.28 5.49 7.00
C THR A 164 3.12 6.44 6.15
N ASP A 165 2.69 7.70 5.99
CA ASP A 165 3.43 8.73 5.25
C ASP A 165 3.76 8.27 3.81
N VAL A 166 2.75 7.70 3.15
CA VAL A 166 2.86 7.29 1.75
C VAL A 166 3.13 8.52 0.88
N PRO A 167 4.09 8.45 -0.08
CA PRO A 167 4.41 9.59 -0.94
C PRO A 167 3.21 10.09 -1.76
N PRO A 168 3.05 11.41 -1.99
CA PRO A 168 1.94 11.98 -2.76
C PRO A 168 1.76 11.40 -4.16
N GLU A 169 2.85 11.04 -4.83
CA GLU A 169 2.82 10.42 -6.16
C GLU A 169 2.11 9.05 -6.15
N VAL A 170 2.13 8.33 -5.04
CA VAL A 170 1.41 7.06 -4.90
C VAL A 170 -0.10 7.33 -4.84
N PHE A 171 -0.56 8.35 -4.11
CA PHE A 171 -1.98 8.74 -4.15
C PHE A 171 -2.42 9.09 -5.58
N ALA A 172 -1.61 9.88 -6.30
CA ALA A 172 -1.88 10.21 -7.70
C ALA A 172 -1.89 8.96 -8.60
N ARG A 173 -0.97 8.01 -8.40
CA ARG A 173 -0.92 6.74 -9.15
C ARG A 173 -2.19 5.91 -9.00
N PHE A 174 -2.78 5.92 -7.81
CA PHE A 174 -4.01 5.18 -7.50
C PHE A 174 -5.29 6.00 -7.67
N ALA A 175 -5.18 7.24 -8.16
CA ALA A 175 -6.30 8.18 -8.27
C ALA A 175 -7.06 8.37 -6.94
N LEU A 176 -6.31 8.46 -5.84
CA LEU A 176 -6.85 8.69 -4.50
C LEU A 176 -6.58 10.13 -4.06
N ASP A 177 -7.55 10.71 -3.37
CA ASP A 177 -7.39 12.00 -2.70
C ASP A 177 -7.21 11.77 -1.18
N PRO A 178 -6.07 12.17 -0.59
CA PRO A 178 -5.83 12.02 0.85
C PRO A 178 -6.83 12.77 1.74
N ALA A 179 -7.56 13.77 1.22
CA ALA A 179 -8.58 14.49 1.96
C ALA A 179 -9.85 13.66 2.21
N LEU A 180 -10.08 12.60 1.42
CA LEU A 180 -11.29 11.77 1.52
C LEU A 180 -11.34 10.89 2.79
N ARG A 181 -10.25 10.84 3.56
CA ARG A 181 -10.25 10.22 4.89
C ARG A 181 -11.24 10.90 5.86
N ASP A 182 -11.42 12.21 5.71
CA ASP A 182 -12.26 13.03 6.59
C ASP A 182 -13.71 13.14 6.04
N ASP A 183 -13.98 12.56 4.87
CA ASP A 183 -15.27 12.67 4.19
C ASP A 183 -16.15 11.42 4.42
N ALA A 184 -17.26 11.64 5.13
CA ALA A 184 -18.29 10.64 5.37
C ALA A 184 -19.08 10.26 4.09
N ALA A 185 -19.02 11.07 3.02
CA ALA A 185 -19.90 11.03 1.85
C ALA A 185 -19.40 10.23 0.63
N LEU A 186 -18.31 9.47 0.76
CA LEU A 186 -17.66 8.61 -0.27
C LEU A 186 -18.57 7.55 -0.97
N VAL A 187 -19.89 7.60 -0.81
CA VAL A 187 -20.87 6.61 -1.29
C VAL A 187 -21.05 6.62 -2.82
N GLN A 188 -20.53 7.59 -3.58
CA GLN A 188 -20.73 7.65 -5.04
C GLN A 188 -19.52 8.23 -5.77
N GLY A 189 -18.71 7.42 -6.48
CA GLY A 189 -17.76 8.03 -7.43
C GLY A 189 -16.70 7.16 -8.12
N VAL A 190 -16.27 6.02 -7.57
CA VAL A 190 -15.02 5.39 -8.07
C VAL A 190 -15.19 4.55 -9.36
N ARG A 191 -16.39 4.48 -9.94
CA ARG A 191 -16.66 3.68 -11.16
C ARG A 191 -16.65 4.44 -12.50
N GLY A 192 -16.35 5.72 -12.48
CA GLY A 192 -16.55 6.63 -13.61
C GLY A 192 -15.54 6.59 -14.75
N THR A 193 -14.95 5.45 -15.14
CA THR A 193 -14.28 5.30 -16.45
C THR A 193 -14.18 3.82 -16.83
N ARG A 194 -15.27 3.22 -17.28
CA ARG A 194 -15.21 2.07 -18.20
C ARG A 194 -15.16 2.63 -19.61
N GLU A 195 -13.97 2.70 -20.18
CA GLU A 195 -13.83 2.82 -21.63
C GLU A 195 -14.52 1.62 -22.27
N VAL A 196 -15.56 1.92 -23.05
CA VAL A 196 -16.13 1.01 -24.03
C VAL A 196 -15.05 0.81 -25.09
N LEU A 197 -14.45 -0.38 -25.14
CA LEU A 197 -13.65 -0.78 -26.29
C LEU A 197 -14.60 -0.87 -27.50
N PRO A 198 -14.33 -0.19 -28.63
CA PRO A 198 -15.04 -0.48 -29.87
C PRO A 198 -14.57 -1.85 -30.39
N GLY A 199 -15.52 -2.61 -30.93
CA GLY A 199 -15.32 -3.97 -31.44
C GLY A 199 -14.52 -4.08 -32.73
#